data_AF-A0A6A5FB43-F1
#
_entry.id   AF-A0A6A5FB43-F1
#
_cell.length_a   1.000
_cell.length_b   1.000
_cell.length_c   1.000
_cell.angle_alpha   90.00
_cell.angle_beta   90.00
_cell.angle_gamma   90.00
#
_symmetry.space_group_name_H-M   'P 1'
#
loop_
_entity.id
_entity.type
_entity.pdbx_description
1 polymer ?
#
loop_
_entity_poly.entity_id
_entity_poly.type
_entity_poly.pdbx_seq_one_letter_code
_entity_poly.pdbx_strand_id
1 'polypeptide(L)'
;MQALNSLATPEEKLAALCKKYADLLEESRCMQKRLKALQKKQSQIVKEKIHLQGEHSKAILARSKLESLCRELQRHNKTLKEENSQRSREYEEQRKEAMLHFQMTLSDIEVQMEQHSSHNTKLRQENMELAEKLKKLIEQYELREEHIDKVFKHKELQQQLMDAKLQRITEMMKEVEDKQQRERDFLLKDATESRRKCELMKEQETQLKQQLSLYMDKFEEFQSTLAKSNEVFTTFRQEMEKMTKKIKKLEKETTQWRTKWESNNQALLQMAEEKTLRDGHFKALQGKLELLERLCRALQKERNDLNNQLSLLQEPGDKGSAALPEAQPPEPSAGEDEEEEEEEEEEAAAEEEAEEEEGGLAQAGELEAEGIHRAPRPPNWSPRRPLLTQPLPLLRRRAASPQKRQPRSRTEEAPPHGEKAVMGGGSTNLQPTEIKHFQRG
;
A
#
# COMPACT_ATOMS: atom_id res chain seq x y z
N MET A 1 -97.88 -140.96 134.50
CA MET A 1 -98.62 -142.16 134.91
C MET A 1 -98.73 -142.31 136.43
N GLN A 2 -97.74 -141.92 137.23
CA GLN A 2 -97.78 -142.03 138.71
C GLN A 2 -99.07 -141.50 139.37
N ALA A 3 -99.67 -140.41 138.86
CA ALA A 3 -100.95 -139.86 139.35
C ALA A 3 -102.18 -140.78 139.19
N LEU A 4 -102.05 -141.96 138.58
CA LEU A 4 -103.12 -142.98 138.50
C LEU A 4 -103.13 -143.91 139.74
N ASN A 5 -102.11 -143.86 140.61
CA ASN A 5 -102.02 -144.73 141.77
C ASN A 5 -102.82 -144.21 142.98
N SER A 6 -103.12 -142.91 143.03
CA SER A 6 -103.90 -142.26 144.11
C SER A 6 -105.42 -142.28 143.89
N LEU A 7 -105.89 -142.92 142.83
CA LEU A 7 -107.31 -143.04 142.47
C LEU A 7 -107.81 -144.41 142.93
N ALA A 8 -108.96 -144.43 143.59
CA ALA A 8 -109.45 -145.60 144.33
C ALA A 8 -110.27 -146.54 143.43
N THR A 9 -110.96 -145.99 142.43
CA THR A 9 -111.76 -146.77 141.48
C THR A 9 -111.02 -146.96 140.14
N PRO A 10 -111.29 -148.05 139.38
CA PRO A 10 -110.77 -148.20 138.03
C PRO A 10 -111.35 -147.16 137.05
N GLU A 11 -112.56 -146.68 137.30
CA GLU A 11 -113.25 -145.67 136.48
C GLU A 11 -112.56 -144.31 136.55
N GLU A 12 -112.14 -143.85 137.74
CA GLU A 12 -111.32 -142.63 137.90
C GLU A 12 -110.03 -142.70 137.07
N LYS A 13 -109.35 -143.87 137.08
CA LYS A 13 -108.10 -144.08 136.33
C LYS A 13 -108.35 -144.03 134.83
N LEU A 14 -109.44 -144.63 134.37
CA LEU A 14 -109.85 -144.58 132.96
C LEU A 14 -110.20 -143.15 132.55
N ALA A 15 -110.98 -142.42 133.37
CA ALA A 15 -111.35 -141.03 133.11
C ALA A 15 -110.13 -140.09 133.04
N ALA A 16 -109.16 -140.24 133.95
CA ALA A 16 -107.91 -139.50 133.93
C ALA A 16 -107.04 -139.81 132.69
N LEU A 17 -107.04 -141.07 132.24
CA LEU A 17 -106.38 -141.49 131.00
C LEU A 17 -107.05 -140.91 129.75
N CYS A 18 -108.38 -141.03 129.65
CA CYS A 18 -109.17 -140.48 128.55
C CYS A 18 -109.03 -138.96 128.47
N LYS A 19 -109.08 -138.25 129.61
CA LYS A 19 -108.82 -136.81 129.66
C LYS A 19 -107.41 -136.50 129.16
N LYS A 20 -106.37 -137.16 129.66
CA LYS A 20 -105.00 -136.90 129.21
C LYS A 20 -104.81 -137.16 127.70
N TYR A 21 -105.46 -138.19 127.14
CA TYR A 21 -105.42 -138.43 125.69
C TYR A 21 -106.19 -137.38 124.88
N ALA A 22 -107.30 -136.85 125.42
CA ALA A 22 -107.99 -135.70 124.83
C ALA A 22 -107.11 -134.43 124.88
N ASP A 23 -106.51 -134.11 126.02
CA ASP A 23 -105.58 -132.99 126.20
C ASP A 23 -104.42 -133.08 125.18
N LEU A 24 -103.77 -134.24 125.04
CA LEU A 24 -102.71 -134.51 124.04
C LEU A 24 -103.19 -134.35 122.59
N LEU A 25 -104.43 -134.70 122.30
CA LEU A 25 -105.02 -134.56 120.96
C LEU A 25 -105.40 -133.11 120.66
N GLU A 26 -105.80 -132.33 121.67
CA GLU A 26 -105.98 -130.88 121.56
C GLU A 26 -104.65 -130.14 121.42
N GLU A 27 -103.63 -130.50 122.21
CA GLU A 27 -102.25 -130.00 122.04
C GLU A 27 -101.73 -130.29 120.64
N SER A 28 -101.90 -131.53 120.14
CA SER A 28 -101.54 -131.92 118.78
C SER A 28 -102.30 -131.10 117.73
N ARG A 29 -103.62 -130.91 117.87
CA ARG A 29 -104.42 -130.03 117.00
C ARG A 29 -103.98 -128.56 117.08
N CYS A 30 -103.57 -128.09 118.25
CA CYS A 30 -103.07 -126.73 118.47
C CYS A 30 -101.71 -126.53 117.79
N MET A 31 -100.78 -127.47 117.97
CA MET A 31 -99.49 -127.50 117.27
C MET A 31 -99.68 -127.61 115.75
N GLN A 32 -100.62 -128.43 115.26
CA GLN A 32 -100.93 -128.56 113.84
C GLN A 32 -101.48 -127.23 113.25
N LYS A 33 -102.33 -126.50 114.00
CA LYS A 33 -102.78 -125.14 113.63
C LYS A 33 -101.59 -124.15 113.62
N ARG A 34 -100.74 -124.18 114.65
CA ARG A 34 -99.56 -123.31 114.79
C ARG A 34 -98.53 -123.56 113.70
N LEU A 35 -98.29 -124.82 113.33
CA LEU A 35 -97.41 -125.23 112.22
C LEU A 35 -97.95 -124.71 110.89
N LYS A 36 -99.25 -124.91 110.59
CA LYS A 36 -99.87 -124.36 109.37
C LYS A 36 -99.80 -122.81 109.31
N ALA A 37 -99.93 -122.13 110.45
CA ALA A 37 -99.77 -120.68 110.54
C ALA A 37 -98.31 -120.23 110.31
N LEU A 38 -97.33 -120.94 110.89
CA LEU A 38 -95.90 -120.70 110.68
C LEU A 38 -95.48 -120.99 109.24
N GLN A 39 -95.97 -122.06 108.63
CA GLN A 39 -95.73 -122.41 107.22
C GLN A 39 -96.30 -121.35 106.27
N LYS A 40 -97.50 -120.82 106.55
CA LYS A 40 -98.03 -119.66 105.82
C LYS A 40 -97.11 -118.43 105.96
N LYS A 41 -96.70 -118.07 107.19
CA LYS A 41 -95.75 -116.97 107.42
C LYS A 41 -94.41 -117.19 106.69
N GLN A 42 -93.85 -118.39 106.72
CA GLN A 42 -92.64 -118.76 105.99
C GLN A 42 -92.83 -118.56 104.47
N SER A 43 -93.94 -119.04 103.90
CA SER A 43 -94.22 -118.86 102.47
C SER A 43 -94.39 -117.39 102.05
N GLN A 44 -94.91 -116.55 102.97
CA GLN A 44 -95.04 -115.11 102.76
C GLN A 44 -93.67 -114.41 102.83
N ILE A 45 -92.87 -114.69 103.87
CA ILE A 45 -91.52 -114.16 104.05
C ILE A 45 -90.61 -114.56 102.87
N VAL A 46 -90.76 -115.76 102.30
CA VAL A 46 -90.03 -116.19 101.11
C VAL A 46 -90.43 -115.37 99.88
N LYS A 47 -91.73 -115.10 99.67
CA LYS A 47 -92.19 -114.22 98.57
C LYS A 47 -91.70 -112.79 98.74
N GLU A 48 -91.79 -112.24 99.95
CA GLU A 48 -91.29 -110.91 100.30
C GLU A 48 -89.78 -110.80 100.08
N LYS A 49 -89.00 -111.81 100.49
CA LYS A 49 -87.55 -111.88 100.21
C LYS A 49 -87.25 -111.86 98.72
N ILE A 50 -87.97 -112.66 97.91
CA ILE A 50 -87.77 -112.70 96.45
C ILE A 50 -88.15 -111.36 95.80
N HIS A 51 -89.24 -110.75 96.25
CA HIS A 51 -89.69 -109.43 95.78
C HIS A 51 -88.64 -108.35 96.08
N LEU A 52 -88.22 -108.23 97.34
CA LEU A 52 -87.18 -107.28 97.78
C LEU A 52 -85.83 -107.54 97.09
N GLN A 53 -85.46 -108.79 96.83
CA GLN A 53 -84.26 -109.13 96.07
C GLN A 53 -84.37 -108.67 94.60
N GLY A 54 -85.54 -108.78 93.98
CA GLY A 54 -85.82 -108.25 92.65
C GLY A 54 -85.79 -106.72 92.60
N GLU A 55 -86.35 -106.05 93.60
CA GLU A 55 -86.30 -104.58 93.72
C GLU A 55 -84.87 -104.08 93.97
N HIS A 56 -84.12 -104.73 94.86
CA HIS A 56 -82.71 -104.44 95.11
C HIS A 56 -81.86 -104.60 93.84
N SER A 57 -82.12 -105.65 93.04
CA SER A 57 -81.45 -105.87 91.75
C SER A 57 -81.75 -104.74 90.75
N LYS A 58 -83.02 -104.29 90.66
CA LYS A 58 -83.40 -103.12 89.85
C LYS A 58 -82.73 -101.83 90.34
N ALA A 59 -82.68 -101.63 91.65
CA ALA A 59 -82.04 -100.47 92.27
C ALA A 59 -80.52 -100.43 92.00
N ILE A 60 -79.83 -101.57 92.03
CA ILE A 60 -78.41 -101.66 91.64
C ILE A 60 -78.20 -101.27 90.17
N LEU A 61 -79.03 -101.78 89.25
CA LEU A 61 -78.93 -101.44 87.83
C LEU A 61 -79.22 -99.95 87.58
N ALA A 62 -80.23 -99.38 88.24
CA ALA A 62 -80.53 -97.95 88.19
C ALA A 62 -79.36 -97.12 88.74
N ARG A 63 -78.77 -97.51 89.88
CA ARG A 63 -77.61 -96.84 90.48
C ARG A 63 -76.40 -96.89 89.55
N SER A 64 -76.10 -98.04 88.95
CA SER A 64 -74.99 -98.22 88.01
C SER A 64 -75.17 -97.37 86.74
N LYS A 65 -76.40 -97.27 86.22
CA LYS A 65 -76.71 -96.38 85.10
C LYS A 65 -76.53 -94.89 85.45
N LEU A 66 -76.99 -94.47 86.63
CA LEU A 66 -76.78 -93.12 87.13
C LEU A 66 -75.28 -92.82 87.37
N GLU A 67 -74.52 -93.77 87.93
CA GLU A 67 -73.07 -93.65 88.10
C GLU A 67 -72.35 -93.46 86.75
N SER A 68 -72.74 -94.18 85.69
CA SER A 68 -72.17 -94.00 84.35
C SER A 68 -72.52 -92.62 83.77
N LEU A 69 -73.80 -92.24 83.79
CA LEU A 69 -74.27 -90.92 83.33
C LEU A 69 -73.61 -89.76 84.08
N CYS A 70 -73.41 -89.88 85.40
CA CYS A 70 -72.68 -88.89 86.19
C CYS A 70 -71.20 -88.80 85.77
N ARG A 71 -70.53 -89.93 85.50
CA ARG A 71 -69.13 -89.95 85.00
C ARG A 71 -69.04 -89.37 83.59
N GLU A 72 -69.99 -89.66 82.71
CA GLU A 72 -70.08 -89.11 81.35
C GLU A 72 -70.32 -87.60 81.38
N LEU A 73 -71.27 -87.13 82.19
CA LEU A 73 -71.55 -85.71 82.40
C LEU A 73 -70.34 -84.99 83.02
N GLN A 74 -69.61 -85.61 83.94
CA GLN A 74 -68.36 -85.08 84.51
C GLN A 74 -67.25 -84.97 83.45
N ARG A 75 -67.08 -85.99 82.59
CA ARG A 75 -66.14 -85.93 81.45
C ARG A 75 -66.52 -84.79 80.50
N HIS A 76 -67.78 -84.70 80.06
CA HIS A 76 -68.24 -83.64 79.17
C HIS A 76 -68.08 -82.25 79.78
N ASN A 77 -68.37 -82.07 81.08
CA ASN A 77 -68.14 -80.80 81.78
C ASN A 77 -66.64 -80.46 81.92
N LYS A 78 -65.76 -81.47 82.01
CA LYS A 78 -64.32 -81.26 82.00
C LYS A 78 -63.85 -80.84 80.60
N THR A 79 -64.19 -81.60 79.56
CA THR A 79 -63.83 -81.30 78.17
C THR A 79 -64.35 -79.93 77.73
N LEU A 80 -65.61 -79.59 78.02
CA LEU A 80 -66.16 -78.25 77.69
C LEU A 80 -65.43 -77.11 78.41
N LYS A 81 -64.96 -77.32 79.65
CA LYS A 81 -64.10 -76.34 80.35
C LYS A 81 -62.72 -76.23 79.72
N GLU A 82 -62.14 -77.34 79.29
CA GLU A 82 -60.84 -77.38 78.61
C GLU A 82 -60.92 -76.70 77.24
N GLU A 83 -61.92 -77.03 76.42
CA GLU A 83 -62.22 -76.39 75.13
C GLU A 83 -62.49 -74.89 75.27
N ASN A 84 -63.31 -74.47 76.24
CA ASN A 84 -63.61 -73.05 76.44
C ASN A 84 -62.38 -72.26 76.93
N SER A 85 -61.56 -72.87 77.80
CA SER A 85 -60.29 -72.27 78.24
C SER A 85 -59.30 -72.16 77.08
N GLN A 86 -59.24 -73.17 76.21
CA GLN A 86 -58.37 -73.21 75.04
C GLN A 86 -58.81 -72.18 73.98
N ARG A 87 -60.11 -72.11 73.68
CA ARG A 87 -60.70 -71.10 72.78
C ARG A 87 -60.47 -69.66 73.29
N SER A 88 -60.48 -69.45 74.61
CA SER A 88 -60.13 -68.14 75.20
C SER A 88 -58.68 -67.77 74.90
N ARG A 89 -57.73 -68.70 75.02
CA ARG A 89 -56.32 -68.48 74.67
C ARG A 89 -56.16 -68.18 73.18
N GLU A 90 -56.80 -68.96 72.32
CA GLU A 90 -56.74 -68.79 70.87
C GLU A 90 -57.24 -67.40 70.42
N TYR A 91 -58.35 -66.91 70.99
CA TYR A 91 -58.81 -65.54 70.74
C TYR A 91 -57.90 -64.47 71.35
N GLU A 92 -57.29 -64.71 72.50
CA GLU A 92 -56.29 -63.80 73.07
C GLU A 92 -54.99 -63.76 72.25
N GLU A 93 -54.56 -64.88 71.69
CA GLU A 93 -53.38 -65.03 70.84
C GLU A 93 -53.62 -64.35 69.49
N GLN A 94 -54.73 -64.64 68.81
CA GLN A 94 -55.15 -63.92 67.58
C GLN A 94 -55.25 -62.41 67.81
N ARG A 95 -55.72 -61.96 68.99
CA ARG A 95 -55.77 -60.54 69.35
C ARG A 95 -54.37 -59.93 69.56
N LYS A 96 -53.43 -60.68 70.15
CA LYS A 96 -52.02 -60.26 70.32
C LYS A 96 -51.31 -60.19 68.97
N GLU A 97 -51.51 -61.19 68.11
CA GLU A 97 -50.97 -61.24 66.75
C GLU A 97 -51.49 -60.09 65.88
N ALA A 98 -52.81 -59.83 65.88
CA ALA A 98 -53.39 -58.69 65.16
C ALA A 98 -52.85 -57.35 65.67
N MET A 99 -52.73 -57.18 67.00
CA MET A 99 -52.15 -55.97 67.60
C MET A 99 -50.67 -55.79 67.21
N LEU A 100 -49.88 -56.85 67.24
CA LEU A 100 -48.47 -56.83 66.83
C LEU A 100 -48.33 -56.53 65.33
N HIS A 101 -49.18 -57.12 64.47
CA HIS A 101 -49.22 -56.81 63.05
C HIS A 101 -49.53 -55.33 62.78
N PHE A 102 -50.54 -54.75 63.46
CA PHE A 102 -50.83 -53.32 63.34
C PHE A 102 -49.67 -52.45 63.84
N GLN A 103 -49.04 -52.80 64.96
CA GLN A 103 -47.90 -52.07 65.51
C GLN A 103 -46.67 -52.13 64.56
N MET A 104 -46.38 -53.31 64.00
CA MET A 104 -45.31 -53.49 63.01
C MET A 104 -45.60 -52.69 61.73
N THR A 105 -46.83 -52.75 61.20
CA THR A 105 -47.24 -51.98 60.02
C THR A 105 -47.13 -50.47 60.25
N LEU A 106 -47.49 -49.98 61.44
CA LEU A 106 -47.31 -48.58 61.81
C LEU A 106 -45.83 -48.19 61.86
N SER A 107 -44.98 -49.02 62.47
CA SER A 107 -43.53 -48.79 62.54
C SER A 107 -42.88 -48.81 61.16
N ASP A 108 -43.30 -49.71 60.26
CA ASP A 108 -42.86 -49.73 58.86
C ASP A 108 -43.26 -48.44 58.11
N ILE A 109 -44.44 -47.88 58.38
CA ILE A 109 -44.89 -46.59 57.82
C ILE A 109 -44.06 -45.43 58.38
N GLU A 110 -43.79 -45.40 59.70
CA GLU A 110 -42.94 -44.40 60.34
C GLU A 110 -41.52 -44.42 59.75
N VAL A 111 -40.93 -45.61 59.59
CA VAL A 111 -39.62 -45.82 58.97
C VAL A 111 -39.63 -45.37 57.50
N GLN A 112 -40.68 -45.68 56.72
CA GLN A 112 -40.80 -45.19 55.34
C GLN A 112 -40.93 -43.65 55.27
N MET A 113 -41.66 -43.03 56.20
CA MET A 113 -41.76 -41.57 56.29
C MET A 113 -40.41 -40.92 56.62
N GLU A 114 -39.63 -41.49 57.54
CA GLU A 114 -38.28 -41.00 57.88
C GLU A 114 -37.27 -41.24 56.74
N GLN A 115 -37.33 -42.39 56.07
CA GLN A 115 -36.53 -42.65 54.86
C GLN A 115 -36.86 -41.66 53.74
N HIS A 116 -38.13 -41.39 53.48
CA HIS A 116 -38.53 -40.40 52.47
C HIS A 116 -38.14 -38.97 52.87
N SER A 117 -38.30 -38.59 54.14
CA SER A 117 -37.89 -37.29 54.67
C SER A 117 -36.37 -37.06 54.57
N SER A 118 -35.57 -38.06 54.97
CA SER A 118 -34.11 -37.98 54.90
C SER A 118 -33.58 -38.04 53.46
N HIS A 119 -34.20 -38.81 52.56
CA HIS A 119 -33.89 -38.79 51.13
C HIS A 119 -34.23 -37.44 50.49
N ASN A 120 -35.41 -36.88 50.79
CA ASN A 120 -35.82 -35.56 50.32
C ASN A 120 -34.91 -34.43 50.84
N THR A 121 -34.38 -34.58 52.06
CA THR A 121 -33.39 -33.67 52.65
C THR A 121 -32.04 -33.76 51.95
N LYS A 122 -31.55 -34.97 51.63
CA LYS A 122 -30.33 -35.18 50.82
C LYS A 122 -30.48 -34.55 49.43
N LEU A 123 -31.61 -34.75 48.76
CA LEU A 123 -31.93 -34.11 47.48
C LEU A 123 -31.89 -32.57 47.56
N ARG A 124 -32.37 -31.95 48.64
CA ARG A 124 -32.23 -30.49 48.82
C ARG A 124 -30.77 -30.06 48.97
N GLN A 125 -29.99 -30.79 49.77
CA GLN A 125 -28.56 -30.53 49.97
C GLN A 125 -27.77 -30.65 48.66
N GLU A 126 -27.98 -31.72 47.89
CA GLU A 126 -27.34 -31.96 46.59
C GLU A 126 -27.68 -30.85 45.58
N ASN A 127 -28.94 -30.42 45.52
CA ASN A 127 -29.35 -29.29 44.66
C ASN A 127 -28.71 -27.96 45.10
N MET A 128 -28.59 -27.70 46.40
CA MET A 128 -27.91 -26.50 46.93
C MET A 128 -26.42 -26.50 46.57
N GLU A 129 -25.74 -27.64 46.72
CA GLU A 129 -24.35 -27.78 46.31
C GLU A 129 -24.15 -27.64 44.79
N LEU A 130 -25.08 -28.15 43.97
CA LEU A 130 -25.04 -27.96 42.51
C LEU A 130 -25.23 -26.49 42.15
N ALA A 131 -26.14 -25.77 42.82
CA ALA A 131 -26.30 -24.33 42.66
C ALA A 131 -25.03 -23.55 43.05
N GLU A 132 -24.36 -23.93 44.16
CA GLU A 132 -23.06 -23.36 44.53
C GLU A 132 -21.97 -23.65 43.49
N LYS A 133 -21.89 -24.89 42.98
CA LYS A 133 -20.91 -25.30 41.97
C LYS A 133 -21.12 -24.51 40.66
N LEU A 134 -22.37 -24.26 40.26
CA LEU A 134 -22.73 -23.39 39.15
C LEU A 134 -22.38 -21.92 39.41
N LYS A 135 -22.69 -21.38 40.59
CA LYS A 135 -22.33 -20.00 40.98
C LYS A 135 -20.82 -19.77 40.92
N LYS A 136 -20.04 -20.66 41.52
CA LYS A 136 -18.56 -20.63 41.50
C LYS A 136 -17.99 -20.77 40.09
N LEU A 137 -18.69 -21.46 39.18
CA LEU A 137 -18.29 -21.56 37.78
C LEU A 137 -18.55 -20.25 37.02
N ILE A 138 -19.69 -19.60 37.26
CA ILE A 138 -20.04 -18.28 36.68
C ILE A 138 -19.04 -17.22 37.15
N GLU A 139 -18.77 -17.13 38.45
CA GLU A 139 -17.77 -16.21 39.04
C GLU A 139 -16.37 -16.39 38.41
N GLN A 140 -15.99 -17.62 38.09
CA GLN A 140 -14.73 -17.90 37.38
C GLN A 140 -14.77 -17.53 35.89
N TYR A 141 -15.93 -17.51 35.23
CA TYR A 141 -16.04 -17.02 33.86
C TYR A 141 -15.99 -15.49 33.82
N GLU A 142 -16.71 -14.81 34.71
CA GLU A 142 -16.67 -13.35 34.88
C GLU A 142 -15.23 -12.86 35.15
N LEU A 143 -14.50 -13.52 36.05
CA LEU A 143 -13.09 -13.20 36.35
C LEU A 143 -12.15 -13.43 35.14
N ARG A 144 -12.42 -14.45 34.32
CA ARG A 144 -11.65 -14.71 33.08
C ARG A 144 -11.97 -13.67 32.00
N GLU A 145 -13.23 -13.30 31.86
CA GLU A 145 -13.68 -12.26 30.93
C GLU A 145 -13.05 -10.91 31.30
N GLU A 146 -13.13 -10.49 32.56
CA GLU A 146 -12.41 -9.33 33.09
C GLU A 146 -10.90 -9.35 32.78
N HIS A 147 -10.25 -10.52 32.88
CA HIS A 147 -8.82 -10.65 32.58
C HIS A 147 -8.53 -10.50 31.08
N ILE A 148 -9.33 -11.14 30.22
CA ILE A 148 -9.24 -10.99 28.76
C ILE A 148 -9.44 -9.53 28.37
N ASP A 149 -10.40 -8.86 28.98
CA ASP A 149 -10.75 -7.46 28.74
C ASP A 149 -9.59 -6.51 29.12
N LYS A 150 -8.93 -6.76 30.25
CA LYS A 150 -7.71 -6.05 30.69
C LYS A 150 -6.53 -6.30 29.75
N VAL A 151 -6.35 -7.53 29.26
CA VAL A 151 -5.32 -7.88 28.27
C VAL A 151 -5.60 -7.22 26.91
N PHE A 152 -6.86 -7.18 26.48
CA PHE A 152 -7.27 -6.52 25.23
C PHE A 152 -6.98 -5.02 25.28
N LYS A 153 -7.44 -4.34 26.34
CA LYS A 153 -7.17 -2.91 26.58
C LYS A 153 -5.67 -2.59 26.63
N HIS A 154 -4.86 -3.46 27.24
CA HIS A 154 -3.40 -3.32 27.22
C HIS A 154 -2.81 -3.48 25.82
N LYS A 155 -3.32 -4.42 25.00
CA LYS A 155 -2.86 -4.62 23.61
C LYS A 155 -3.28 -3.49 22.68
N GLU A 156 -4.48 -2.95 22.86
CA GLU A 156 -4.97 -1.81 22.09
C GLU A 156 -4.16 -0.54 22.39
N LEU A 157 -3.88 -0.24 23.67
CA LEU A 157 -2.98 0.85 24.06
C LEU A 157 -1.54 0.62 23.56
N GLN A 158 -1.06 -0.63 23.54
CA GLN A 158 0.25 -0.97 22.96
C GLN A 158 0.27 -0.70 21.44
N GLN A 159 -0.80 -1.02 20.73
CA GLN A 159 -0.94 -0.79 19.29
C GLN A 159 -0.97 0.71 18.97
N GLN A 160 -1.85 1.47 19.63
CA GLN A 160 -1.95 2.93 19.48
C GLN A 160 -0.61 3.65 19.72
N LEU A 161 0.18 3.19 20.70
CA LEU A 161 1.51 3.73 20.98
C LEU A 161 2.55 3.41 19.88
N MET A 162 2.40 2.30 19.14
CA MET A 162 3.25 2.00 17.99
C MET A 162 2.79 2.76 16.74
N ASP A 163 1.49 2.89 16.52
CA ASP A 163 0.94 3.67 15.40
C ASP A 163 1.30 5.15 15.50
N ALA A 164 1.19 5.75 16.70
CA ALA A 164 1.62 7.13 16.95
C ALA A 164 3.14 7.34 16.76
N LYS A 165 3.96 6.32 17.07
CA LYS A 165 5.41 6.35 16.77
C LYS A 165 5.69 6.25 15.27
N LEU A 166 4.96 5.39 14.56
CA LEU A 166 5.09 5.23 13.11
C LEU A 166 4.67 6.51 12.37
N GLN A 167 3.54 7.12 12.76
CA GLN A 167 3.08 8.41 12.25
C GLN A 167 4.15 9.49 12.43
N ARG A 168 4.66 9.68 13.66
CA ARG A 168 5.73 10.65 13.95
C ARG A 168 6.99 10.42 13.11
N ILE A 169 7.41 9.17 12.90
CA ILE A 169 8.57 8.85 12.05
C ILE A 169 8.28 9.21 10.59
N THR A 170 7.08 8.89 10.10
CA THR A 170 6.64 9.19 8.72
C THR A 170 6.57 10.70 8.48
N GLU A 171 6.03 11.46 9.44
CA GLU A 171 5.99 12.91 9.41
C GLU A 171 7.40 13.52 9.42
N MET A 172 8.29 13.04 10.28
CA MET A 172 9.68 13.50 10.32
C MET A 172 10.46 13.16 9.04
N MET A 173 10.22 12.00 8.42
CA MET A 173 10.81 11.65 7.13
C MET A 173 10.30 12.57 6.03
N LYS A 174 8.97 12.76 5.93
CA LYS A 174 8.37 13.69 4.96
C LYS A 174 8.87 15.12 5.15
N GLU A 175 9.01 15.59 6.39
CA GLU A 175 9.59 16.91 6.67
C GLU A 175 11.02 17.08 6.13
N VAL A 176 11.83 16.01 6.16
CA VAL A 176 13.19 16.00 5.62
C VAL A 176 13.17 15.92 4.09
N GLU A 177 12.31 15.08 3.51
CA GLU A 177 12.09 14.98 2.05
C GLU A 177 11.63 16.32 1.47
N ASP A 178 10.62 16.96 2.08
CA ASP A 178 10.13 18.28 1.66
C ASP A 178 11.21 19.37 1.80
N LYS A 179 12.13 19.28 2.78
CA LYS A 179 13.28 20.21 2.93
C LYS A 179 14.32 19.97 1.84
N GLN A 180 14.75 18.73 1.64
CA GLN A 180 15.70 18.35 0.60
C GLN A 180 15.19 18.69 -0.81
N GLN A 181 13.90 18.47 -1.08
CA GLN A 181 13.27 18.84 -2.34
C GLN A 181 13.30 20.37 -2.55
N ARG A 182 12.99 21.17 -1.51
CA ARG A 182 13.07 22.63 -1.57
C ARG A 182 14.49 23.15 -1.77
N GLU A 183 15.49 22.55 -1.11
CA GLU A 183 16.91 22.88 -1.29
C GLU A 183 17.39 22.53 -2.71
N ARG A 184 17.05 21.35 -3.21
CA ARG A 184 17.35 20.89 -4.58
C ARG A 184 16.74 21.80 -5.63
N ASP A 185 15.48 22.20 -5.45
CA ASP A 185 14.76 23.07 -6.39
C ASP A 185 15.20 24.54 -6.30
N PHE A 186 15.81 24.95 -5.18
CA PHE A 186 16.50 26.25 -5.06
C PHE A 186 17.83 26.23 -5.80
N LEU A 187 18.70 25.25 -5.52
CA LEU A 187 20.01 25.10 -6.17
C LEU A 187 19.89 24.93 -7.69
N LEU A 188 18.86 24.21 -8.16
CA LEU A 188 18.59 24.07 -9.59
C LEU A 188 18.23 25.41 -10.25
N LYS A 189 17.46 26.28 -9.58
CA LYS A 189 17.13 27.62 -10.09
C LYS A 189 18.38 28.49 -10.17
N ASP A 190 19.10 28.62 -9.07
CA ASP A 190 20.34 29.42 -8.97
C ASP A 190 21.35 29.00 -10.05
N ALA A 191 21.58 27.68 -10.23
CA ALA A 191 22.42 27.17 -11.30
C ALA A 191 21.93 27.55 -12.71
N THR A 192 20.62 27.52 -12.99
CA THR A 192 20.07 27.93 -14.30
C THR A 192 20.05 29.44 -14.53
N GLU A 193 19.92 30.25 -13.48
CA GLU A 193 19.98 31.71 -13.55
C GLU A 193 21.43 32.19 -13.72
N SER A 194 22.36 31.60 -12.96
CA SER A 194 23.80 31.80 -13.11
C SER A 194 24.29 31.40 -14.51
N ARG A 195 23.83 30.25 -15.04
CA ARG A 195 24.17 29.83 -16.41
C ARG A 195 23.64 30.81 -17.46
N ARG A 196 22.38 31.26 -17.36
CA ARG A 196 21.82 32.30 -18.26
C ARG A 196 22.61 33.61 -18.22
N LYS A 197 23.09 34.00 -17.04
CA LYS A 197 23.93 35.20 -16.89
C LYS A 197 25.28 35.04 -17.59
N CYS A 198 25.87 33.83 -17.55
CA CYS A 198 27.10 33.52 -18.28
C CYS A 198 26.87 33.43 -19.80
N GLU A 199 25.76 32.83 -20.23
CA GLU A 199 25.31 32.80 -21.65
C GLU A 199 25.20 34.24 -22.20
N LEU A 200 24.47 35.13 -21.51
CA LEU A 200 24.34 36.55 -21.89
C LEU A 200 25.67 37.32 -21.88
N MET A 201 26.55 37.08 -20.91
CA MET A 201 27.88 37.71 -20.88
C MET A 201 28.76 37.25 -22.05
N LYS A 202 28.67 35.98 -22.46
CA LYS A 202 29.38 35.44 -23.64
C LYS A 202 28.86 36.03 -24.95
N GLU A 203 27.54 36.26 -25.05
CA GLU A 203 26.95 36.98 -26.18
C GLU A 203 27.48 38.43 -26.26
N GLN A 204 27.51 39.15 -25.14
CA GLN A 204 28.05 40.52 -25.06
C GLN A 204 29.55 40.57 -25.39
N GLU A 205 30.35 39.63 -24.86
CA GLU A 205 31.77 39.49 -25.21
C GLU A 205 31.96 39.27 -26.71
N THR A 206 31.13 38.42 -27.33
CA THR A 206 31.18 38.13 -28.77
C THR A 206 30.84 39.37 -29.61
N GLN A 207 29.80 40.13 -29.22
CA GLN A 207 29.41 41.38 -29.86
C GLN A 207 30.52 42.46 -29.76
N LEU A 208 31.18 42.57 -28.60
CA LEU A 208 32.30 43.50 -28.41
C LEU A 208 33.54 43.09 -29.22
N LYS A 209 33.83 41.79 -29.36
CA LYS A 209 34.89 41.29 -30.25
C LYS A 209 34.58 41.58 -31.72
N GLN A 210 33.32 41.44 -32.15
CA GLN A 210 32.89 41.80 -33.50
C GLN A 210 33.03 43.32 -33.76
N GLN A 211 32.70 44.18 -32.79
CA GLN A 211 32.96 45.62 -32.89
C GLN A 211 34.47 45.93 -32.96
N LEU A 212 35.29 45.27 -32.13
CA LEU A 212 36.74 45.43 -32.16
C LEU A 212 37.36 45.05 -33.51
N SER A 213 36.93 43.92 -34.11
CA SER A 213 37.33 43.54 -35.48
C SER A 213 36.94 44.63 -36.46
N LEU A 214 35.67 45.04 -36.49
CA LEU A 214 35.17 46.08 -37.40
C LEU A 214 35.87 47.44 -37.25
N TYR A 215 36.45 47.74 -36.07
CA TYR A 215 37.31 48.92 -35.87
C TYR A 215 38.78 48.69 -36.26
N MET A 216 39.31 47.47 -36.15
CA MET A 216 40.61 47.08 -36.71
C MET A 216 40.57 47.13 -38.24
N ASP A 217 39.58 46.48 -38.87
CA ASP A 217 39.38 46.44 -40.32
C ASP A 217 39.40 47.87 -40.90
N LYS A 218 38.63 48.79 -40.28
CA LYS A 218 38.62 50.22 -40.64
C LYS A 218 39.95 50.94 -40.40
N PHE A 219 40.69 50.58 -39.35
CA PHE A 219 42.01 51.17 -39.11
C PHE A 219 43.03 50.71 -40.16
N GLU A 220 42.92 49.46 -40.62
CA GLU A 220 43.70 48.93 -41.74
C GLU A 220 43.29 49.56 -43.08
N GLU A 221 41.99 49.80 -43.33
CA GLU A 221 41.51 50.62 -44.45
C GLU A 221 42.11 52.05 -44.43
N PHE A 222 42.09 52.71 -43.27
CA PHE A 222 42.69 54.03 -43.10
C PHE A 222 44.21 54.02 -43.31
N GLN A 223 44.93 53.02 -42.78
CA GLN A 223 46.38 52.90 -42.99
C GLN A 223 46.72 52.58 -44.45
N SER A 224 45.96 51.71 -45.12
CA SER A 224 46.09 51.43 -46.55
C SER A 224 45.87 52.69 -47.39
N THR A 225 44.86 53.48 -47.05
CA THR A 225 44.54 54.75 -47.72
C THR A 225 45.61 55.81 -47.45
N LEU A 226 46.15 55.88 -46.23
CA LEU A 226 47.26 56.77 -45.87
C LEU A 226 48.55 56.40 -46.61
N ALA A 227 48.86 55.10 -46.71
CA ALA A 227 50.01 54.59 -47.46
C ALA A 227 49.91 54.95 -48.95
N LYS A 228 48.77 54.66 -49.59
CA LYS A 228 48.48 55.06 -50.98
C LYS A 228 48.55 56.58 -51.17
N SER A 229 48.05 57.37 -50.23
CA SER A 229 48.14 58.84 -50.30
C SER A 229 49.60 59.32 -50.17
N ASN A 230 50.41 58.71 -49.30
CA ASN A 230 51.83 59.03 -49.17
C ASN A 230 52.61 58.65 -50.44
N GLU A 231 52.31 57.49 -51.02
CA GLU A 231 52.86 57.06 -52.31
C GLU A 231 52.57 58.08 -53.40
N VAL A 232 51.30 58.50 -53.56
CA VAL A 232 50.88 59.56 -54.49
C VAL A 232 51.58 60.90 -54.22
N PHE A 233 51.82 61.28 -52.96
CA PHE A 233 52.63 62.46 -52.65
C PHE A 233 54.11 62.29 -53.04
N THR A 234 54.68 61.08 -52.92
CA THR A 234 56.05 60.83 -53.37
C THR A 234 56.18 60.80 -54.89
N THR A 235 55.22 60.23 -55.63
CA THR A 235 55.24 60.24 -57.10
C THR A 235 55.05 61.66 -57.62
N PHE A 236 54.09 62.45 -57.11
CA PHE A 236 53.95 63.86 -57.48
C PHE A 236 55.20 64.69 -57.13
N ARG A 237 55.89 64.43 -56.01
CA ARG A 237 57.19 65.08 -55.73
C ARG A 237 58.23 64.72 -56.80
N GLN A 238 58.37 63.44 -57.16
CA GLN A 238 59.29 62.99 -58.21
C GLN A 238 58.94 63.60 -59.58
N GLU A 239 57.65 63.74 -59.91
CA GLU A 239 57.20 64.39 -61.13
C GLU A 239 57.45 65.90 -61.13
N MET A 240 57.19 66.61 -60.04
CA MET A 240 57.55 68.02 -59.87
C MET A 240 59.06 68.23 -60.01
N GLU A 241 59.88 67.31 -59.50
CA GLU A 241 61.33 67.32 -59.70
C GLU A 241 61.72 67.06 -61.16
N LYS A 242 61.15 66.03 -61.83
CA LYS A 242 61.36 65.74 -63.25
C LYS A 242 60.98 66.94 -64.12
N MET A 243 59.84 67.57 -63.83
CA MET A 243 59.35 68.78 -64.50
C MET A 243 60.26 69.98 -64.25
N THR A 244 60.72 70.20 -63.01
CA THR A 244 61.69 71.25 -62.67
C THR A 244 63.03 71.04 -63.38
N LYS A 245 63.50 69.80 -63.50
CA LYS A 245 64.70 69.43 -64.28
C LYS A 245 64.48 69.71 -65.78
N LYS A 246 63.30 69.42 -66.33
CA LYS A 246 62.91 69.70 -67.73
C LYS A 246 62.79 71.20 -68.02
N ILE A 247 62.19 71.99 -67.12
CA ILE A 247 62.14 73.46 -67.20
C ILE A 247 63.57 74.03 -67.24
N LYS A 248 64.44 73.63 -66.31
CA LYS A 248 65.85 74.08 -66.29
C LYS A 248 66.65 73.67 -67.53
N LYS A 249 66.27 72.60 -68.23
CA LYS A 249 66.85 72.21 -69.53
C LYS A 249 66.35 73.17 -70.63
N LEU A 250 65.04 73.40 -70.72
CA LEU A 250 64.42 74.32 -71.68
C LEU A 250 64.88 75.78 -71.48
N GLU A 251 65.12 76.23 -70.24
CA GLU A 251 65.70 77.55 -69.93
C GLU A 251 67.14 77.68 -70.47
N LYS A 252 67.97 76.65 -70.30
CA LYS A 252 69.31 76.59 -70.89
C LYS A 252 69.27 76.59 -72.42
N GLU A 253 68.40 75.79 -73.02
CA GLU A 253 68.21 75.74 -74.47
C GLU A 253 67.72 77.09 -75.01
N THR A 254 66.75 77.74 -74.35
CA THR A 254 66.23 79.06 -74.70
C THR A 254 67.30 80.14 -74.61
N THR A 255 68.12 80.15 -73.55
CA THR A 255 69.24 81.10 -73.42
C THR A 255 70.32 80.85 -74.47
N GLN A 256 70.64 79.59 -74.77
CA GLN A 256 71.60 79.23 -75.81
C GLN A 256 71.11 79.63 -77.21
N TRP A 257 69.82 79.41 -77.53
CA TRP A 257 69.21 79.88 -78.78
C TRP A 257 69.18 81.40 -78.88
N ARG A 258 68.90 82.11 -77.79
CA ARG A 258 68.98 83.58 -77.76
C ARG A 258 70.41 84.06 -78.05
N THR A 259 71.42 83.45 -77.43
CA THR A 259 72.83 83.79 -77.65
C THR A 259 73.26 83.52 -79.10
N LYS A 260 72.81 82.41 -79.69
CA LYS A 260 73.02 82.10 -81.13
C LYS A 260 72.38 83.15 -82.03
N TRP A 261 71.15 83.57 -81.74
CA TRP A 261 70.44 84.61 -82.50
C TRP A 261 71.09 85.99 -82.35
N GLU A 262 71.46 86.39 -81.13
CA GLU A 262 72.20 87.62 -80.84
C GLU A 262 73.53 87.65 -81.61
N SER A 263 74.30 86.54 -81.58
CA SER A 263 75.56 86.41 -82.32
C SER A 263 75.38 86.44 -83.84
N ASN A 264 74.33 85.82 -84.39
CA ASN A 264 74.06 85.84 -85.82
C ASN A 264 73.64 87.25 -86.27
N ASN A 265 72.77 87.92 -85.51
CA ASN A 265 72.36 89.30 -85.75
C ASN A 265 73.53 90.29 -85.63
N GLN A 266 74.48 90.05 -84.70
CA GLN A 266 75.71 90.82 -84.58
C GLN A 266 76.62 90.67 -85.81
N ALA A 267 76.76 89.46 -86.35
CA ALA A 267 77.50 89.23 -87.59
C ALA A 267 76.80 89.86 -88.81
N LEU A 268 75.47 89.87 -88.82
CA LEU A 268 74.65 90.54 -89.84
C LEU A 268 74.83 92.07 -89.81
N LEU A 269 74.95 92.67 -88.61
CA LEU A 269 75.31 94.07 -88.43
C LEU A 269 76.73 94.37 -88.91
N GLN A 270 77.71 93.52 -88.57
CA GLN A 270 79.09 93.68 -89.05
C GLN A 270 79.19 93.61 -90.60
N MET A 271 78.47 92.68 -91.25
CA MET A 271 78.38 92.64 -92.71
C MET A 271 77.74 93.90 -93.31
N ALA A 272 76.75 94.51 -92.62
CA ALA A 272 76.16 95.77 -93.05
C ALA A 272 77.16 96.94 -92.91
N GLU A 273 77.92 97.00 -91.83
CA GLU A 273 78.99 97.99 -91.61
C GLU A 273 80.09 97.87 -92.68
N GLU A 274 80.63 96.67 -92.91
CA GLU A 274 81.63 96.42 -93.96
C GLU A 274 81.13 96.83 -95.35
N LYS A 275 79.86 96.57 -95.67
CA LYS A 275 79.24 96.99 -96.92
C LYS A 275 79.21 98.52 -97.05
N THR A 276 78.80 99.24 -96.01
CA THR A 276 78.80 100.73 -96.07
C THR A 276 80.21 101.31 -96.22
N LEU A 277 81.22 100.67 -95.65
CA LEU A 277 82.64 101.00 -95.86
C LEU A 277 83.07 100.77 -97.32
N ARG A 278 82.75 99.61 -97.91
CA ARG A 278 83.01 99.30 -99.33
C ARG A 278 82.36 100.33 -100.25
N ASP A 279 81.09 100.66 -100.03
CA ASP A 279 80.35 101.65 -100.83
C ASP A 279 80.96 103.07 -100.71
N GLY A 280 81.47 103.42 -99.52
CA GLY A 280 82.22 104.66 -99.30
C GLY A 280 83.54 104.72 -100.09
N HIS A 281 84.34 103.65 -100.05
CA HIS A 281 85.57 103.54 -100.84
C HIS A 281 85.30 103.56 -102.35
N PHE A 282 84.21 102.94 -102.81
CA PHE A 282 83.85 102.94 -104.23
C PHE A 282 83.51 104.35 -104.74
N LYS A 283 82.70 105.12 -104.00
CA LYS A 283 82.40 106.53 -104.32
C LYS A 283 83.66 107.40 -104.38
N ALA A 284 84.60 107.18 -103.45
CA ALA A 284 85.87 107.91 -103.41
C ALA A 284 86.82 107.58 -104.58
N LEU A 285 86.70 106.39 -105.19
CA LEU A 285 87.39 106.03 -106.43
C LEU A 285 86.69 106.62 -107.67
N GLN A 286 85.36 106.55 -107.71
CA GLN A 286 84.54 107.07 -108.82
C GLN A 286 84.75 108.58 -109.03
N GLY A 287 84.80 109.36 -107.95
CA GLY A 287 85.09 110.80 -108.01
C GLY A 287 86.51 111.15 -108.51
N LYS A 288 87.49 110.25 -108.38
CA LYS A 288 88.84 110.42 -108.96
C LYS A 288 88.84 110.16 -110.47
N LEU A 289 88.07 109.18 -110.92
CA LEU A 289 87.91 108.85 -112.34
C LEU A 289 87.31 110.02 -113.14
N GLU A 290 86.25 110.62 -112.60
CA GLU A 290 85.62 111.82 -113.18
C GLU A 290 86.56 113.04 -113.31
N LEU A 291 87.58 113.14 -112.45
CA LEU A 291 88.55 114.23 -112.50
C LEU A 291 89.61 113.98 -113.59
N LEU A 292 90.06 112.74 -113.75
CA LEU A 292 90.94 112.33 -114.85
C LEU A 292 90.26 112.51 -116.22
N GLU A 293 88.98 112.14 -116.35
CA GLU A 293 88.23 112.34 -117.60
C GLU A 293 88.17 113.81 -118.03
N ARG A 294 87.94 114.73 -117.08
CA ARG A 294 87.93 116.17 -117.37
C ARG A 294 89.30 116.66 -117.85
N LEU A 295 90.39 116.17 -117.28
CA LEU A 295 91.76 116.53 -117.69
C LEU A 295 92.07 116.04 -119.12
N CYS A 296 91.74 114.78 -119.44
CA CYS A 296 91.99 114.21 -120.76
C CYS A 296 91.23 114.96 -121.86
N ARG A 297 89.94 115.28 -121.63
CA ARG A 297 89.12 116.03 -122.60
C ARG A 297 89.63 117.46 -122.87
N ALA A 298 90.38 118.07 -121.94
CA ALA A 298 91.05 119.35 -122.18
C ALA A 298 92.29 119.18 -123.07
N LEU A 299 93.21 118.27 -122.72
CA LEU A 299 94.45 118.01 -123.46
C LEU A 299 94.21 117.50 -124.89
N GLN A 300 93.13 116.74 -125.12
CA GLN A 300 92.71 116.31 -126.46
C GLN A 300 92.40 117.49 -127.39
N LYS A 301 91.97 118.64 -126.84
CA LYS A 301 91.48 119.78 -127.62
C LYS A 301 92.65 120.61 -128.18
N GLU A 302 93.61 120.99 -127.35
CA GLU A 302 94.79 121.75 -127.76
C GLU A 302 95.63 120.99 -128.81
N ARG A 303 95.68 119.66 -128.73
CA ARG A 303 96.36 118.81 -129.73
C ARG A 303 95.77 119.00 -131.13
N ASN A 304 94.45 119.08 -131.25
CA ASN A 304 93.77 119.13 -132.55
C ASN A 304 93.96 120.49 -133.25
N ASP A 305 93.99 121.58 -132.49
CA ASP A 305 94.17 122.93 -133.04
C ASP A 305 95.58 123.11 -133.64
N LEU A 306 96.62 122.53 -133.00
CA LEU A 306 98.00 122.53 -133.52
C LEU A 306 98.18 121.62 -134.76
N ASN A 307 97.51 120.47 -134.81
CA ASN A 307 97.72 119.48 -135.87
C ASN A 307 97.26 119.98 -137.27
N ASN A 308 96.37 120.98 -137.32
CA ASN A 308 95.87 121.55 -138.58
C ASN A 308 96.86 122.54 -139.26
N GLN A 309 97.95 122.96 -138.59
CA GLN A 309 98.89 123.95 -139.16
C GLN A 309 100.10 123.35 -139.90
N LEU A 310 100.37 122.03 -139.78
CA LEU A 310 101.69 121.48 -140.11
C LEU A 310 101.76 120.42 -141.21
N SER A 311 100.63 119.96 -141.78
CA SER A 311 100.64 118.84 -142.75
C SER A 311 100.34 119.28 -144.19
N LEU A 312 101.23 120.06 -144.79
CA LEU A 312 101.20 120.43 -146.22
C LEU A 312 102.21 119.65 -147.08
N LEU A 313 102.93 118.67 -146.51
CA LEU A 313 103.97 117.89 -147.19
C LEU A 313 103.97 116.39 -146.82
N GLN A 314 103.66 115.56 -147.83
CA GLN A 314 104.21 114.21 -148.09
C GLN A 314 103.66 112.97 -147.31
N GLU A 315 103.50 111.86 -148.04
CA GLU A 315 103.05 110.51 -147.62
C GLU A 315 104.26 109.53 -147.44
N PRO A 316 104.14 108.17 -147.35
CA PRO A 316 102.97 107.27 -147.10
C PRO A 316 103.20 106.06 -146.11
N GLY A 317 102.11 105.37 -145.73
CA GLY A 317 102.09 103.94 -145.26
C GLY A 317 102.45 103.66 -143.77
N ASP A 318 102.32 102.44 -143.22
CA ASP A 318 101.47 101.25 -143.54
C ASP A 318 101.36 100.27 -142.32
N LYS A 319 100.27 99.48 -142.23
CA LYS A 319 99.92 98.24 -141.44
C LYS A 319 100.61 97.79 -140.10
N GLY A 320 99.79 97.21 -139.19
CA GLY A 320 100.14 96.17 -138.17
C GLY A 320 99.38 96.34 -136.82
N SER A 321 98.42 95.53 -136.32
CA SER A 321 98.27 94.04 -136.13
C SER A 321 99.06 93.50 -134.91
N ALA A 322 98.64 92.57 -134.01
CA ALA A 322 97.39 91.82 -133.67
C ALA A 322 97.63 90.99 -132.35
N ALA A 323 96.73 90.19 -131.73
CA ALA A 323 95.27 90.21 -131.44
C ALA A 323 94.84 88.93 -130.62
N LEU A 324 93.65 88.92 -129.98
CA LEU A 324 92.89 87.71 -129.47
C LEU A 324 93.54 86.90 -128.28
N PRO A 325 92.99 85.75 -127.78
CA PRO A 325 91.66 85.52 -127.15
C PRO A 325 91.59 84.56 -125.90
N GLU A 326 90.35 84.35 -125.38
CA GLU A 326 89.71 83.05 -124.93
C GLU A 326 89.88 82.33 -123.54
N ALA A 327 88.90 81.43 -123.31
CA ALA A 327 88.85 80.20 -122.48
C ALA A 327 88.32 80.18 -121.00
N GLN A 328 87.86 78.99 -120.57
CA GLN A 328 87.21 78.63 -119.27
C GLN A 328 88.00 77.55 -118.44
N PRO A 329 87.42 76.43 -117.90
CA PRO A 329 87.33 76.06 -116.45
C PRO A 329 88.22 74.82 -116.06
N PRO A 330 88.09 74.06 -114.92
CA PRO A 330 87.04 73.97 -113.87
C PRO A 330 87.46 73.63 -112.39
N GLU A 331 86.46 73.21 -111.58
CA GLU A 331 86.34 72.27 -110.41
C GLU A 331 87.34 71.09 -110.20
N PRO A 332 87.21 70.17 -109.18
CA PRO A 332 86.52 70.13 -107.84
C PRO A 332 87.33 69.41 -106.69
N SER A 333 86.70 69.04 -105.54
CA SER A 333 86.61 67.64 -105.00
C SER A 333 86.95 67.31 -103.50
N ALA A 334 86.03 66.57 -102.84
CA ALA A 334 86.13 65.47 -101.82
C ALA A 334 86.67 65.62 -100.35
N GLY A 335 86.21 64.68 -99.48
CA GLY A 335 86.58 64.41 -98.07
C GLY A 335 85.46 64.72 -97.04
N GLU A 336 84.68 63.82 -96.37
CA GLU A 336 84.82 62.43 -95.81
C GLU A 336 85.35 62.45 -94.33
N ASP A 337 84.75 61.84 -93.28
CA ASP A 337 83.44 61.13 -93.08
C ASP A 337 82.64 61.67 -91.84
N GLU A 338 81.96 61.03 -90.85
CA GLU A 338 81.76 59.69 -90.19
C GLU A 338 80.22 59.59 -89.80
N GLU A 339 79.43 58.49 -89.62
CA GLU A 339 79.47 57.17 -88.91
C GLU A 339 79.27 57.27 -87.36
N GLU A 340 78.39 56.59 -86.57
CA GLU A 340 77.38 55.45 -86.61
C GLU A 340 76.08 55.86 -85.80
N GLU A 341 74.82 55.38 -85.95
CA GLU A 341 74.15 54.04 -85.78
C GLU A 341 73.96 53.57 -84.29
N GLU A 342 72.91 52.84 -83.81
CA GLU A 342 71.75 52.10 -84.39
C GLU A 342 70.57 51.84 -83.36
N GLU A 343 69.40 51.35 -83.84
CA GLU A 343 68.34 50.41 -83.28
C GLU A 343 67.97 50.23 -81.75
N GLU A 344 66.98 49.41 -81.32
CA GLU A 344 65.51 49.27 -81.59
C GLU A 344 64.77 48.45 -80.46
N GLU A 345 63.43 48.28 -80.52
CA GLU A 345 62.57 47.15 -80.00
C GLU A 345 62.63 46.66 -78.51
N GLU A 346 61.76 45.79 -77.92
CA GLU A 346 60.27 45.54 -78.00
C GLU A 346 59.70 44.86 -76.68
N GLU A 347 58.37 44.72 -76.58
CA GLU A 347 57.50 43.64 -76.01
C GLU A 347 57.52 43.03 -74.55
N ALA A 348 56.28 42.61 -74.15
CA ALA A 348 55.83 41.36 -73.47
C ALA A 348 56.04 40.96 -71.96
N ALA A 349 54.94 41.05 -71.19
CA ALA A 349 54.05 39.95 -70.69
C ALA A 349 54.41 38.94 -69.53
N ALA A 350 53.35 38.21 -69.09
CA ALA A 350 53.20 37.11 -68.10
C ALA A 350 53.34 37.46 -66.59
N GLU A 351 52.57 36.94 -65.60
CA GLU A 351 51.88 35.63 -65.34
C GLU A 351 52.86 34.49 -64.95
N GLU A 352 52.60 33.58 -63.97
CA GLU A 352 51.48 33.39 -63.02
C GLU A 352 51.94 32.62 -61.74
N GLU A 353 51.12 32.62 -60.68
CA GLU A 353 50.79 31.59 -59.65
C GLU A 353 51.79 30.59 -58.96
N ALA A 354 51.28 30.07 -57.82
CA ALA A 354 51.49 28.74 -57.18
C ALA A 354 52.71 28.39 -56.26
N GLU A 355 52.34 27.99 -55.02
CA GLU A 355 52.79 26.80 -54.23
C GLU A 355 54.26 26.61 -53.76
N GLU A 356 54.59 25.96 -52.61
CA GLU A 356 53.86 25.60 -51.37
C GLU A 356 54.88 25.34 -50.20
N GLU A 357 54.50 24.55 -49.17
CA GLU A 357 55.28 24.03 -48.00
C GLU A 357 55.80 25.01 -46.92
N GLU A 358 55.97 24.62 -45.63
CA GLU A 358 55.18 23.70 -44.76
C GLU A 358 55.55 23.93 -43.28
N GLY A 359 54.77 23.35 -42.34
CA GLY A 359 55.25 22.94 -41.02
C GLY A 359 54.72 23.70 -39.80
N GLY A 360 54.29 22.97 -38.74
CA GLY A 360 54.13 23.61 -37.42
C GLY A 360 53.11 23.07 -36.38
N LEU A 361 52.54 21.88 -36.54
CA LEU A 361 51.89 21.04 -35.49
C LEU A 361 51.65 21.62 -34.07
N ALA A 362 50.38 21.72 -33.66
CA ALA A 362 49.90 21.25 -32.34
C ALA A 362 48.36 21.11 -32.30
N GLN A 363 47.82 20.03 -31.73
CA GLN A 363 46.37 19.78 -31.58
C GLN A 363 45.98 19.39 -30.15
N ALA A 364 44.91 20.00 -29.64
CA ALA A 364 43.94 19.41 -28.71
C ALA A 364 42.68 20.33 -28.64
N GLY A 365 41.45 19.85 -28.50
CA GLY A 365 41.03 18.44 -28.47
C GLY A 365 39.74 18.17 -27.68
N GLU A 366 38.66 18.91 -27.93
CA GLU A 366 37.31 18.59 -27.40
C GLU A 366 36.48 17.83 -28.45
N LEU A 367 35.70 16.83 -28.02
CA LEU A 367 34.26 16.67 -28.33
C LEU A 367 33.64 15.47 -27.57
N GLU A 368 32.34 15.26 -27.76
CA GLU A 368 31.41 14.67 -26.77
C GLU A 368 31.23 13.13 -26.76
N ALA A 369 30.50 12.69 -25.73
CA ALA A 369 29.41 11.71 -25.75
C ALA A 369 29.64 10.21 -25.42
N GLU A 370 28.71 9.75 -24.57
CA GLU A 370 28.24 8.40 -24.18
C GLU A 370 29.04 7.11 -24.51
N GLY A 371 29.30 6.32 -23.45
CA GLY A 371 29.78 4.93 -23.56
C GLY A 371 29.71 4.16 -22.24
N ILE A 372 28.68 3.33 -22.05
CA ILE A 372 28.46 2.54 -20.82
C ILE A 372 29.54 1.45 -20.65
N HIS A 373 30.30 1.42 -19.54
CA HIS A 373 30.69 0.16 -18.86
C HIS A 373 31.32 0.28 -17.44
N ARG A 374 30.48 0.06 -16.42
CA ARG A 374 30.70 -0.80 -15.22
C ARG A 374 32.02 -0.70 -14.41
N ALA A 375 31.95 -0.05 -13.25
CA ALA A 375 32.92 -0.15 -12.12
C ALA A 375 32.41 -1.10 -10.98
N PRO A 376 33.21 -1.44 -9.93
CA PRO A 376 33.03 -2.69 -9.15
C PRO A 376 32.18 -2.62 -7.86
N ARG A 377 31.85 -3.81 -7.33
CA ARG A 377 31.09 -4.05 -6.08
C ARG A 377 31.97 -4.10 -4.81
N PRO A 378 31.45 -3.59 -3.68
CA PRO A 378 31.68 -4.14 -2.33
C PRO A 378 30.36 -4.80 -1.80
N PRO A 379 30.18 -5.15 -0.51
CA PRO A 379 30.22 -6.56 -0.12
C PRO A 379 28.87 -7.20 0.24
N ASN A 380 28.91 -8.53 0.38
CA ASN A 380 27.78 -9.42 0.66
C ASN A 380 27.05 -9.13 1.99
N TRP A 381 25.75 -8.83 1.93
CA TRP A 381 24.80 -8.99 3.05
C TRP A 381 23.72 -9.99 2.63
N SER A 382 23.74 -11.19 3.22
CA SER A 382 22.82 -12.28 2.90
C SER A 382 21.49 -12.17 3.65
N PRO A 383 20.32 -12.03 2.98
CA PRO A 383 19.02 -12.03 3.65
C PRO A 383 18.70 -13.39 4.26
N ARG A 384 18.23 -13.42 5.52
CA ARG A 384 17.72 -14.64 6.12
C ARG A 384 16.39 -15.04 5.47
N ARG A 385 16.30 -16.32 5.06
CA ARG A 385 15.10 -16.97 4.50
C ARG A 385 13.87 -16.75 5.41
N PRO A 386 12.73 -16.28 4.88
CA PRO A 386 11.46 -16.29 5.61
C PRO A 386 11.00 -17.73 5.91
N LEU A 387 10.48 -17.97 7.12
CA LEU A 387 9.83 -19.23 7.46
C LEU A 387 8.42 -19.26 6.85
N LEU A 388 8.02 -20.41 6.29
CA LEU A 388 6.65 -20.64 5.84
C LEU A 388 5.72 -20.68 7.06
N THR A 389 4.86 -19.68 7.21
CA THR A 389 3.65 -19.80 8.04
C THR A 389 2.63 -20.68 7.32
N GLN A 390 2.38 -21.87 7.85
CA GLN A 390 1.32 -22.74 7.34
C GLN A 390 -0.06 -22.10 7.63
N PRO A 391 -1.01 -22.12 6.67
CA PRO A 391 -2.38 -21.70 6.93
C PRO A 391 -3.10 -22.74 7.80
N LEU A 392 -3.75 -22.28 8.87
CA LEU A 392 -4.65 -23.12 9.68
C LEU A 392 -5.91 -23.50 8.87
N PRO A 393 -6.42 -24.74 8.99
CA PRO A 393 -7.57 -25.18 8.22
C PRO A 393 -8.87 -24.49 8.69
N LEU A 394 -9.65 -23.97 7.73
CA LEU A 394 -10.97 -23.40 7.97
C LEU A 394 -11.97 -24.46 8.45
N LEU A 395 -12.33 -24.46 9.73
CA LEU A 395 -13.45 -25.25 10.22
C LEU A 395 -14.77 -24.73 9.61
N ARG A 396 -15.40 -25.54 8.76
CA ARG A 396 -16.77 -25.33 8.27
C ARG A 396 -17.75 -25.25 9.46
N ARG A 397 -18.19 -24.04 9.83
CA ARG A 397 -19.41 -23.85 10.65
C ARG A 397 -20.64 -24.23 9.83
N ARG A 398 -21.04 -25.51 9.89
CA ARG A 398 -22.32 -25.99 9.34
C ARG A 398 -23.45 -25.73 10.34
N ALA A 399 -23.89 -24.48 10.46
CA ALA A 399 -25.09 -24.13 11.20
C ALA A 399 -26.34 -24.45 10.36
N ALA A 400 -27.31 -25.19 10.92
CA ALA A 400 -28.55 -25.52 10.25
C ALA A 400 -29.68 -24.58 10.67
N SER A 401 -30.40 -24.00 9.70
CA SER A 401 -31.55 -23.13 9.95
C SER A 401 -32.81 -23.97 10.27
N PRO A 402 -33.48 -23.76 11.42
CA PRO A 402 -34.79 -24.36 11.67
C PRO A 402 -35.87 -23.67 10.82
N GLN A 403 -36.61 -24.42 10.01
CA GLN A 403 -37.78 -23.90 9.29
C GLN A 403 -38.91 -23.60 10.29
N LYS A 404 -39.36 -22.33 10.36
CA LYS A 404 -40.67 -22.01 10.97
C LYS A 404 -41.78 -22.58 10.08
N ARG A 405 -42.36 -23.71 10.46
CA ARG A 405 -43.61 -24.20 9.86
C ARG A 405 -44.78 -23.29 10.26
N GLN A 406 -45.63 -22.94 9.31
CA GLN A 406 -46.97 -22.43 9.59
C GLN A 406 -47.88 -23.56 10.07
N PRO A 407 -48.79 -23.33 11.02
CA PRO A 407 -49.94 -24.22 11.24
C PRO A 407 -51.01 -23.98 10.18
N ARG A 408 -51.54 -25.05 9.57
CA ARG A 408 -52.83 -25.02 8.86
C ARG A 408 -53.95 -25.42 9.82
N SER A 409 -55.14 -24.89 9.59
CA SER A 409 -56.36 -25.20 10.34
C SER A 409 -57.08 -26.44 9.83
N ARG A 410 -57.65 -27.23 10.73
CA ARG A 410 -59.02 -27.78 10.58
C ARG A 410 -59.61 -28.29 11.90
N THR A 411 -60.91 -28.57 11.84
CA THR A 411 -61.85 -29.12 12.83
C THR A 411 -61.51 -30.59 13.20
N GLU A 412 -62.14 -31.26 14.17
CA GLU A 412 -63.49 -31.07 14.77
C GLU A 412 -63.63 -31.71 16.19
N GLU A 413 -64.88 -31.84 16.65
CA GLU A 413 -65.40 -32.58 17.82
C GLU A 413 -65.38 -31.94 19.23
N ALA A 414 -66.45 -32.29 19.96
CA ALA A 414 -66.86 -32.02 21.34
C ALA A 414 -67.61 -33.31 21.81
N PRO A 415 -68.30 -33.44 22.98
CA PRO A 415 -68.70 -32.46 24.02
C PRO A 415 -68.47 -33.04 25.46
N PRO A 416 -69.40 -32.94 26.46
CA PRO A 416 -69.83 -31.77 27.24
C PRO A 416 -69.59 -31.88 28.78
N HIS A 417 -70.05 -30.83 29.50
CA HIS A 417 -70.32 -30.74 30.96
C HIS A 417 -69.17 -30.39 31.92
N GLY A 418 -69.48 -29.43 32.81
CA GLY A 418 -68.67 -28.93 33.94
C GLY A 418 -69.33 -27.66 34.49
N GLU A 419 -69.62 -27.59 35.80
CA GLU A 419 -70.47 -26.55 36.39
C GLU A 419 -69.71 -25.41 37.10
N LYS A 420 -70.34 -24.22 37.07
CA LYS A 420 -70.38 -23.16 38.13
C LYS A 420 -69.11 -22.35 38.49
N ALA A 421 -69.41 -21.13 38.95
CA ALA A 421 -68.61 -20.25 39.82
C ALA A 421 -67.36 -19.56 39.19
N VAL A 422 -67.01 -18.30 39.51
CA VAL A 422 -67.69 -17.28 40.36
C VAL A 422 -67.24 -15.84 39.99
N MET A 423 -68.14 -14.86 40.19
CA MET A 423 -67.95 -13.39 40.39
C MET A 423 -66.69 -12.66 39.87
N GLY A 424 -66.87 -11.55 39.14
CA GLY A 424 -65.84 -10.49 39.09
C GLY A 424 -65.96 -9.46 37.95
N GLY A 425 -66.50 -8.27 38.24
CA GLY A 425 -66.56 -7.12 37.31
C GLY A 425 -67.83 -7.08 36.42
N GLY A 426 -68.26 -5.91 35.94
CA GLY A 426 -67.68 -4.58 36.15
C GLY A 426 -68.41 -3.51 35.33
N SER A 427 -69.65 -3.19 35.69
CA SER A 427 -70.51 -2.31 34.86
C SER A 427 -70.05 -0.85 34.87
N THR A 428 -69.51 -0.45 33.71
CA THR A 428 -69.47 0.90 33.17
C THR A 428 -70.65 1.78 33.59
N ASN A 429 -70.39 3.04 33.89
CA ASN A 429 -71.39 4.10 33.77
C ASN A 429 -70.82 5.27 32.98
N LEU A 430 -71.59 5.80 32.02
CA LEU A 430 -71.17 6.80 31.04
C LEU A 430 -71.95 8.09 31.26
N GLN A 431 -71.24 9.21 31.47
CA GLN A 431 -71.70 10.52 31.01
C GLN A 431 -70.50 11.39 30.55
N PRO A 432 -70.65 12.20 29.48
CA PRO A 432 -69.60 13.05 28.94
C PRO A 432 -69.75 14.52 29.36
N THR A 433 -68.63 15.25 29.51
CA THR A 433 -68.65 16.73 29.52
C THR A 433 -67.32 17.34 29.06
N GLU A 434 -67.40 18.06 27.94
CA GLU A 434 -66.78 19.35 27.64
C GLU A 434 -65.25 19.61 27.71
N ILE A 435 -64.71 19.89 26.51
CA ILE A 435 -63.99 21.14 26.15
C ILE A 435 -62.83 21.59 27.06
N LYS A 436 -61.60 21.53 26.52
CA LYS A 436 -60.75 22.75 26.44
C LYS A 436 -59.63 22.74 25.40
N HIS A 437 -59.27 23.96 25.04
CA HIS A 437 -58.37 24.44 24.01
C HIS A 437 -56.90 23.98 24.08
N PHE A 438 -56.37 23.58 22.91
CA PHE A 438 -55.39 24.34 22.11
C PHE A 438 -53.93 24.56 22.59
N GLN A 439 -53.11 24.80 21.57
CA GLN A 439 -51.79 25.46 21.55
C GLN A 439 -50.52 24.63 21.76
N ARG A 440 -49.54 24.99 20.92
CA ARG A 440 -48.17 24.44 20.83
C ARG A 440 -47.30 24.94 22.00
N GLY A 441 -46.38 24.10 22.42
CA GLY A 441 -45.02 24.48 22.82
C GLY A 441 -44.06 23.72 21.93
#